data_AF-A0A1J4WPA4-F1
#
_entry.id   AF-A0A1J4WPA4-F1
#
_cell.length_a   1.000
_cell.length_b   1.000
_cell.length_c   1.000
_cell.angle_alpha   90.00
_cell.angle_beta   90.00
_cell.angle_gamma   90.00
#
_symmetry.space_group_name_H-M   'P 1'
#
loop_
_entity.id
_entity.type
_entity.pdbx_description
1 polymer ?
#
loop_
_entity_poly.entity_id
_entity_poly.type
_entity_poly.pdbx_seq_one_letter_code
_entity_poly.pdbx_strand_id
1 'polypeptide(L)'
;MAIKKTQQGFALLIAVIFMSVMLSFGLTLGSLGYKQQVLASSAIQSQYAFYAADAALECALYADKRGNYDYPSPPYTCANPPPPSFLSPPAAYPDYRLDCRDTGLVSETLVSCTSSQWVITTRVKYNANDKHCADVTVYKYKDPQPPNNYDTYIFSQGYDVPCSTVASPGGARFVSRGLSSKH
;
A
#
# COMPACT_ATOMS: atom_id res chain seq x y z
N MET A 1 -40.93 69.65 -29.36
CA MET A 1 -40.05 68.50 -29.68
C MET A 1 -39.40 68.03 -28.38
N ALA A 2 -39.80 66.88 -27.85
CA ALA A 2 -39.26 66.34 -26.61
C ALA A 2 -38.05 65.44 -26.91
N ILE A 3 -36.87 65.84 -26.46
CA ILE A 3 -35.64 65.03 -26.56
C ILE A 3 -35.74 63.89 -25.54
N LYS A 4 -35.83 62.67 -26.04
CA LYS A 4 -35.98 61.42 -25.28
C LYS A 4 -34.68 61.13 -24.51
N LYS A 5 -34.78 60.86 -23.20
CA LYS A 5 -33.65 60.67 -22.26
C LYS A 5 -32.64 59.61 -22.75
N THR A 6 -31.36 59.98 -22.77
CA THR A 6 -30.21 59.18 -23.26
C THR A 6 -29.42 58.43 -22.16
N GLN A 7 -29.95 58.29 -20.94
CA GLN A 7 -29.22 57.70 -19.80
C GLN A 7 -29.33 56.17 -19.64
N GLN A 8 -29.97 55.46 -20.58
CA GLN A 8 -30.21 54.01 -20.47
C GLN A 8 -29.04 53.12 -20.93
N GLY A 9 -28.07 53.65 -21.70
CA GLY A 9 -26.94 52.86 -22.22
C GLY A 9 -25.83 52.59 -21.19
N PHE A 10 -25.60 53.52 -20.26
CA PHE A 10 -24.53 53.41 -19.26
C PHE A 10 -24.81 52.30 -18.22
N ALA A 11 -26.07 52.16 -17.82
CA ALA A 11 -26.49 51.08 -16.92
C ALA A 11 -26.27 49.69 -17.53
N LEU A 12 -26.50 49.54 -18.84
CA LEU A 12 -26.28 48.28 -19.54
C LEU A 12 -24.79 47.91 -19.61
N LEU A 13 -23.92 48.90 -19.87
CA LEU A 13 -22.47 48.69 -19.89
C LEU A 13 -21.94 48.27 -18.51
N ILE A 14 -22.39 48.91 -17.42
CA ILE A 14 -22.04 48.51 -16.06
C ILE A 14 -22.51 47.08 -15.75
N ALA A 15 -23.74 46.72 -16.14
CA ALA A 15 -24.27 45.39 -15.91
C ALA A 15 -23.44 44.31 -16.62
N VAL A 16 -23.03 44.55 -17.87
CA VAL A 16 -22.19 43.61 -18.63
C VAL A 16 -20.81 43.46 -17.99
N ILE A 17 -20.19 44.55 -17.55
CA ILE A 17 -18.90 44.49 -16.84
C ILE A 17 -19.05 43.68 -15.55
N PHE A 18 -20.08 43.96 -14.74
CA PHE A 18 -20.32 43.23 -13.50
C PHE A 18 -20.52 41.73 -13.76
N MET A 19 -21.32 41.37 -14.77
CA MET A 19 -21.52 39.98 -15.17
C MET A 19 -20.23 39.30 -15.65
N SER A 20 -19.37 40.01 -16.40
CA SER A 20 -18.08 39.47 -16.84
C SER A 20 -17.13 39.19 -15.67
N VAL A 21 -17.13 40.07 -14.65
CA VAL A 21 -16.32 39.90 -13.44
C VAL A 21 -16.87 38.74 -12.59
N MET A 22 -18.19 38.68 -12.38
CA MET A 22 -18.82 37.57 -11.66
C MET A 22 -18.59 36.23 -12.35
N LEU A 23 -18.68 36.18 -13.69
CA LEU A 23 -18.38 34.98 -14.47
C LEU A 23 -16.91 34.57 -14.34
N SER A 24 -15.99 35.54 -14.37
CA SER A 24 -14.55 35.28 -14.17
C SER A 24 -14.27 34.70 -12.77
N PHE A 25 -14.93 35.20 -11.73
CA PHE A 25 -14.83 34.63 -10.39
C PHE A 25 -15.42 33.22 -10.33
N GLY A 26 -16.58 32.98 -10.96
CA GLY A 26 -17.19 31.65 -11.02
C GLY A 26 -16.27 30.62 -11.69
N LEU A 27 -15.64 30.98 -12.80
CA LEU A 27 -14.71 30.11 -13.53
C LEU A 27 -13.43 29.83 -12.72
N THR A 28 -12.87 30.83 -12.06
CA THR A 28 -11.67 30.65 -11.24
C THR A 28 -11.94 29.73 -10.04
N LEU A 29 -13.02 29.96 -9.30
CA LEU A 29 -13.44 29.10 -8.19
C LEU A 29 -13.79 27.68 -8.65
N GLY A 30 -14.49 27.54 -9.77
CA GLY A 30 -14.81 26.24 -10.37
C GLY A 30 -13.55 25.45 -10.74
N SER A 31 -12.57 26.10 -11.37
CA SER A 31 -11.29 25.47 -11.73
C SER A 31 -10.47 25.06 -10.51
N LEU A 32 -10.53 25.84 -9.43
CA LEU A 32 -9.85 25.53 -8.18
C LEU A 32 -10.51 24.34 -7.48
N GLY A 33 -11.84 24.35 -7.36
CA GLY A 33 -12.60 23.25 -6.78
C GLY A 33 -12.38 21.92 -7.51
N TYR A 34 -12.32 21.95 -8.85
CA TYR A 34 -12.01 20.76 -9.64
C TYR A 34 -10.63 20.19 -9.30
N LYS A 35 -9.60 21.04 -9.24
CA LYS A 35 -8.25 20.59 -8.87
C LYS A 35 -8.22 20.04 -7.45
N GLN A 36 -8.86 20.72 -6.49
CA GLN A 36 -8.92 20.26 -5.10
C GLN A 36 -9.58 18.89 -4.98
N GLN A 37 -10.65 18.62 -5.73
CA GLN A 37 -11.30 17.30 -5.75
C GLN A 37 -10.37 16.21 -6.26
N VAL A 38 -9.62 16.47 -7.33
CA VAL A 38 -8.66 15.49 -7.89
C VAL A 38 -7.51 15.23 -6.90
N LEU A 39 -6.99 16.27 -6.26
CA LEU A 39 -5.96 16.13 -5.22
C LEU A 39 -6.48 15.35 -4.01
N ALA A 40 -7.71 15.65 -3.55
CA ALA A 40 -8.33 14.95 -2.43
C ALA A 40 -8.52 13.46 -2.72
N SER A 41 -9.01 13.12 -3.92
CA SER A 41 -9.16 11.72 -4.33
C SER A 41 -7.80 10.99 -4.37
N SER A 42 -6.75 11.65 -4.86
CA SER A 42 -5.40 11.07 -4.90
C SER A 42 -4.81 10.87 -3.50
N ALA A 43 -5.11 11.78 -2.57
CA ALA A 43 -4.67 11.68 -1.18
C ALA A 43 -5.34 10.48 -0.48
N ILE A 44 -6.64 10.26 -0.68
CA ILE A 44 -7.36 9.11 -0.13
C ILE A 44 -6.79 7.78 -0.66
N GLN A 45 -6.53 7.68 -1.96
CA GLN A 45 -5.88 6.50 -2.55
C GLN A 45 -4.52 6.22 -1.90
N SER A 46 -3.73 7.27 -1.69
CA SER A 46 -2.44 7.13 -1.00
C SER A 46 -2.61 6.66 0.45
N GLN A 47 -3.64 7.13 1.17
CA GLN A 47 -3.95 6.66 2.53
C GLN A 47 -4.29 5.17 2.58
N TYR A 48 -5.01 4.64 1.59
CA TYR A 48 -5.26 3.20 1.51
C TYR A 48 -3.98 2.40 1.30
N ALA A 49 -3.09 2.87 0.42
CA ALA A 49 -1.78 2.24 0.22
C ALA A 49 -0.90 2.30 1.49
N PHE A 50 -0.92 3.42 2.22
CA PHE A 50 -0.25 3.53 3.53
C PHE A 50 -0.81 2.50 4.53
N TYR A 51 -2.14 2.44 4.67
CA TYR A 51 -2.79 1.52 5.60
C TYR A 51 -2.50 0.06 5.28
N ALA A 52 -2.55 -0.31 3.99
CA ALA A 52 -2.21 -1.66 3.55
C ALA A 52 -0.73 -1.99 3.83
N ALA A 53 0.19 -1.04 3.59
CA ALA A 53 1.61 -1.23 3.86
C ALA A 53 1.87 -1.43 5.36
N ASP A 54 1.34 -0.55 6.20
CA ASP A 54 1.56 -0.57 7.66
C ASP A 54 0.91 -1.81 8.29
N ALA A 55 -0.30 -2.18 7.87
CA ALA A 55 -0.96 -3.39 8.37
C ALA A 55 -0.18 -4.67 8.03
N ALA A 56 0.38 -4.77 6.81
CA ALA A 56 1.12 -5.96 6.39
C ALA A 56 2.49 -6.03 7.09
N LEU A 57 3.08 -4.86 7.34
CA LEU A 57 4.33 -4.72 8.06
C LEU A 57 4.21 -5.15 9.52
N GLU A 58 3.19 -4.66 10.23
CA GLU A 58 2.90 -5.07 11.61
C GLU A 58 2.56 -6.57 11.69
N CYS A 59 1.83 -7.06 10.68
CA CYS A 59 1.50 -8.47 10.55
C CYS A 59 2.75 -9.36 10.41
N ALA A 60 3.67 -8.99 9.53
CA ALA A 60 4.92 -9.73 9.37
C ALA A 60 5.85 -9.57 10.57
N LEU A 61 5.89 -8.40 11.21
CA LEU A 61 6.63 -8.21 12.46
C LEU A 61 6.08 -9.13 13.56
N TYR A 62 4.76 -9.25 13.67
CA TYR A 62 4.12 -10.13 14.63
C TYR A 62 4.46 -11.61 14.38
N ALA A 63 4.38 -12.04 13.12
CA ALA A 63 4.76 -13.39 12.71
C ALA A 63 6.26 -13.66 12.94
N ASP A 64 7.13 -12.67 12.70
CA ASP A 64 8.57 -12.76 12.99
C ASP A 64 8.83 -13.00 14.48
N LYS A 65 8.15 -12.27 15.37
CA LYS A 65 8.28 -12.46 16.83
C LYS A 65 7.76 -13.81 17.32
N ARG A 66 6.91 -14.48 16.55
CA ARG A 66 6.47 -15.86 16.83
C ARG A 66 7.41 -16.94 16.29
N GLY A 67 8.41 -16.56 15.49
CA GLY A 67 9.35 -17.49 14.87
C GLY A 67 8.91 -17.99 13.49
N ASN A 68 7.85 -17.43 12.90
CA ASN A 68 7.35 -17.85 11.60
C ASN A 68 8.34 -17.59 10.47
N TYR A 69 9.30 -16.69 10.65
CA TYR A 69 10.32 -16.39 9.63
C TYR A 69 11.71 -16.88 10.01
N ASP A 70 11.81 -17.80 10.98
CA ASP A 70 13.10 -18.34 11.40
C ASP A 70 13.76 -19.23 10.34
N TYR A 71 15.08 -19.35 10.44
CA TYR A 71 15.83 -20.25 9.57
C TYR A 71 15.31 -21.68 9.68
N PRO A 72 15.27 -22.42 8.56
CA PRO A 72 14.83 -23.81 8.58
C PRO A 72 15.73 -24.63 9.52
N SER A 73 15.09 -25.33 10.45
CA SER A 73 15.73 -26.28 11.35
C SER A 73 15.47 -27.72 10.87
N PRO A 74 16.35 -28.69 11.21
CA PRO A 74 16.20 -30.07 10.78
C PRO A 74 14.79 -30.62 11.10
N PRO A 75 14.11 -31.29 10.13
CA PRO A 75 14.68 -31.88 8.90
C PRO A 75 14.74 -30.94 7.69
N TYR A 76 14.23 -29.72 7.77
CA TYR A 76 14.25 -28.77 6.65
C TYR A 76 15.57 -28.01 6.61
N THR A 77 16.04 -27.74 5.40
CA THR A 77 17.28 -27.00 5.16
C THR A 77 17.10 -26.12 3.93
N CYS A 78 18.05 -25.24 3.61
CA CYS A 78 17.99 -24.51 2.34
C CYS A 78 18.05 -25.41 1.10
N ALA A 79 18.59 -26.62 1.20
CA ALA A 79 18.60 -27.60 0.12
C ALA A 79 17.26 -28.35 -0.01
N ASN A 80 16.47 -28.37 1.06
CA ASN A 80 15.11 -28.93 1.10
C ASN A 80 14.21 -28.01 1.93
N PRO A 81 13.84 -26.83 1.39
CA PRO A 81 13.07 -25.85 2.13
C PRO A 81 11.66 -26.38 2.41
N PRO A 82 11.00 -25.91 3.48
CA PRO A 82 9.61 -26.26 3.71
C PRO A 82 8.75 -25.80 2.51
N PRO A 83 7.72 -26.58 2.11
CA PRO A 83 6.80 -26.15 1.08
C PRO A 83 6.13 -24.82 1.50
N PRO A 84 5.80 -23.92 0.56
CA PRO A 84 5.06 -22.71 0.87
C PRO A 84 3.77 -23.07 1.61
N SER A 85 3.41 -22.28 2.63
CA SER A 85 2.34 -22.54 3.60
C SER A 85 0.93 -22.77 2.99
N PHE A 86 0.79 -22.59 1.68
CA PHE A 86 -0.42 -22.82 0.90
C PHE A 86 -0.66 -24.26 0.43
N LEU A 87 0.38 -25.11 0.38
CA LEU A 87 0.28 -26.43 -0.26
C LEU A 87 0.21 -27.61 0.73
N SER A 88 0.19 -27.35 2.04
CA SER A 88 0.18 -28.42 3.06
C SER A 88 -1.04 -28.32 3.98
N PRO A 89 -1.76 -29.44 4.25
CA PRO A 89 -2.88 -29.44 5.18
C PRO A 89 -2.42 -29.10 6.63
N PRO A 90 -3.31 -28.49 7.44
CA PRO A 90 -2.99 -27.83 8.72
C PRO A 90 -2.58 -28.77 9.88
N ALA A 91 -2.40 -30.07 9.63
CA ALA A 91 -2.28 -31.07 10.68
C ALA A 91 -0.85 -31.25 11.23
N ALA A 92 0.18 -30.80 10.52
CA ALA A 92 1.58 -30.97 10.96
C ALA A 92 2.19 -29.71 11.59
N TYR A 93 1.68 -28.51 11.26
CA TYR A 93 2.21 -27.25 11.81
C TYR A 93 1.21 -26.10 11.62
N PRO A 94 0.41 -25.72 12.63
CA PRO A 94 -0.60 -24.66 12.51
C PRO A 94 0.00 -23.23 12.49
N ASP A 95 1.31 -23.07 12.71
CA ASP A 95 1.88 -21.78 13.15
C ASP A 95 2.62 -20.97 12.09
N TYR A 96 2.91 -21.52 10.89
CA TYR A 96 3.72 -20.81 9.88
C TYR A 96 2.89 -19.93 8.92
N ARG A 97 1.55 -19.90 9.07
CA ARG A 97 0.69 -19.02 8.27
C ARG A 97 0.86 -17.59 8.76
N LEU A 98 1.07 -16.64 7.84
CA LEU A 98 0.86 -15.23 8.13
C LEU A 98 -0.65 -15.01 8.35
N ASP A 99 -1.11 -15.30 9.56
CA ASP A 99 -2.52 -15.25 9.94
C ASP A 99 -2.79 -13.97 10.73
N CYS A 100 -3.04 -12.91 9.97
CA CYS A 100 -3.49 -11.64 10.54
C CYS A 100 -4.98 -11.51 10.31
N ARG A 101 -5.69 -11.00 11.33
CA ARG A 101 -7.14 -10.88 11.31
C ARG A 101 -7.61 -10.12 10.06
N ASP A 102 -8.53 -10.73 9.31
CA ASP A 102 -9.11 -10.22 8.06
C ASP A 102 -8.13 -10.07 6.87
N THR A 103 -6.96 -10.72 6.96
CA THR A 103 -6.02 -10.86 5.83
C THR A 103 -6.16 -12.22 5.18
N GLY A 104 -6.25 -12.23 3.85
CA GLY A 104 -6.14 -13.44 3.05
C GLY A 104 -4.72 -13.56 2.51
N LEU A 105 -4.06 -14.68 2.76
CA LEU A 105 -2.83 -15.00 2.06
C LEU A 105 -3.16 -15.22 0.57
N VAL A 106 -2.43 -14.57 -0.34
CA VAL A 106 -2.58 -14.76 -1.81
C VAL A 106 -1.46 -15.61 -2.38
N SER A 107 -0.21 -15.30 -2.03
CA SER A 107 0.96 -16.09 -2.42
C SER A 107 2.08 -15.94 -1.40
N GLU A 108 2.94 -16.95 -1.33
CA GLU A 108 4.17 -16.91 -0.56
C GLU A 108 5.27 -17.53 -1.40
N THR A 109 6.44 -16.89 -1.42
CA THR A 109 7.54 -17.27 -2.28
C THR A 109 8.83 -17.17 -1.49
N LEU A 110 9.54 -18.29 -1.39
CA LEU A 110 10.91 -18.31 -0.91
C LEU A 110 11.80 -17.74 -2.02
N VAL A 111 12.40 -16.58 -1.78
CA VAL A 111 13.25 -15.87 -2.75
C VAL A 111 14.69 -16.34 -2.63
N SER A 112 15.19 -16.53 -1.41
CA SER A 112 16.57 -16.96 -1.15
C SER A 112 16.66 -17.73 0.16
N CYS A 113 17.42 -18.83 0.16
CA CYS A 113 17.83 -19.54 1.36
C CYS A 113 19.28 -19.97 1.19
N THR A 114 20.15 -19.47 2.06
CA THR A 114 21.56 -19.84 2.17
C THR A 114 21.94 -19.98 3.65
N SER A 115 23.19 -20.30 3.95
CA SER A 115 23.68 -20.34 5.34
C SER A 115 23.67 -18.98 6.06
N SER A 116 23.54 -17.88 5.32
CA SER A 116 23.65 -16.51 5.85
C SER A 116 22.50 -15.59 5.45
N GLN A 117 21.59 -16.05 4.59
CA GLN A 117 20.44 -15.27 4.13
C GLN A 117 19.20 -16.15 4.00
N TRP A 118 18.08 -15.67 4.54
CA TRP A 118 16.73 -16.22 4.37
C TRP A 118 15.78 -15.10 3.94
N VAL A 119 15.16 -15.23 2.77
CA VAL A 119 14.29 -14.20 2.20
C VAL A 119 12.98 -14.80 1.73
N ILE A 120 11.88 -14.33 2.30
CA ILE A 120 10.53 -14.72 1.89
C ILE A 120 9.77 -13.48 1.47
N THR A 121 9.03 -13.59 0.38
CA THR A 121 8.03 -12.61 -0.02
C THR A 121 6.64 -13.21 0.09
N THR A 122 5.73 -12.49 0.73
CA THR A 122 4.35 -12.87 0.94
C THR A 122 3.44 -11.78 0.40
N ARG A 123 2.44 -12.16 -0.40
CA ARG A 123 1.36 -11.28 -0.85
C ARG A 123 0.12 -11.53 -0.02
N VAL A 124 -0.45 -10.46 0.53
CA VAL A 124 -1.67 -10.49 1.32
C VAL A 124 -2.74 -9.59 0.71
N LYS A 125 -3.99 -10.04 0.78
CA LYS A 125 -5.18 -9.24 0.48
C LYS A 125 -5.91 -8.86 1.74
N TYR A 126 -6.55 -7.70 1.72
CA TYR A 126 -7.35 -7.20 2.83
C TYR A 126 -8.85 -7.35 2.55
N ASN A 127 -9.57 -7.90 3.54
CA ASN A 127 -11.00 -8.19 3.53
C ASN A 127 -11.42 -9.26 2.49
N ALA A 128 -12.64 -9.78 2.66
CA ALA A 128 -13.23 -10.76 1.72
C ALA A 128 -13.35 -10.24 0.27
N ASN A 129 -13.37 -8.92 0.09
CA ASN A 129 -13.59 -8.27 -1.20
C ASN A 129 -12.29 -7.94 -1.96
N ASP A 130 -11.10 -8.29 -1.43
CA ASP A 130 -9.80 -8.09 -2.09
C ASP A 130 -9.64 -6.66 -2.65
N LYS A 131 -9.96 -5.63 -1.86
CA LYS A 131 -9.92 -4.23 -2.37
C LYS A 131 -8.54 -3.63 -2.38
N HIS A 132 -7.69 -4.08 -1.47
CA HIS A 132 -6.34 -3.58 -1.26
C HIS A 132 -5.40 -4.76 -1.07
N CYS A 133 -4.16 -4.57 -1.52
CA CYS A 133 -3.13 -5.59 -1.49
C CYS A 133 -1.89 -5.07 -0.78
N ALA A 134 -1.09 -5.98 -0.25
CA ALA A 134 0.27 -5.66 0.15
C ALA A 134 1.22 -6.83 -0.14
N ASP A 135 2.45 -6.47 -0.50
CA ASP A 135 3.59 -7.38 -0.62
C ASP A 135 4.54 -7.14 0.55
N VAL A 136 4.83 -8.18 1.31
CA VAL A 136 5.79 -8.11 2.42
C VAL A 136 6.97 -9.00 2.11
N THR A 137 8.17 -8.46 2.22
CA THR A 137 9.41 -9.21 2.08
C THR A 137 10.19 -9.15 3.38
N VAL A 138 10.45 -10.32 3.95
CA VAL A 138 11.25 -10.49 5.16
C VAL A 138 12.61 -10.99 4.75
N TYR A 139 13.65 -10.27 5.13
CA TYR A 139 15.05 -10.66 5.00
C TYR A 139 15.60 -10.96 6.39
N LYS A 140 16.11 -12.17 6.61
CA LYS A 140 16.95 -12.49 7.76
C LYS A 140 18.37 -12.75 7.32
N TYR A 141 19.29 -11.95 7.80
CA TYR A 141 20.73 -12.17 7.61
C TYR A 141 21.33 -12.71 8.90
N LYS A 142 22.23 -13.68 8.77
CA LYS A 142 23.08 -14.09 9.88
C LYS A 142 24.24 -13.12 9.97
N ASP A 143 24.31 -12.34 11.06
CA ASP A 143 25.46 -11.48 11.29
C ASP A 143 26.73 -12.36 11.47
N PRO A 144 27.91 -11.93 11.01
CA PRO A 144 29.14 -12.71 11.11
C PRO A 144 29.67 -12.92 12.54
N GLN A 145 28.94 -12.49 13.58
CA GLN A 145 29.39 -12.63 14.98
C GLN A 145 28.58 -13.70 15.75
N PRO A 146 29.27 -14.64 16.44
CA PRO A 146 28.62 -15.51 17.42
C PRO A 146 28.11 -14.69 18.62
N PRO A 147 26.95 -15.07 19.23
CA PRO A 147 26.18 -16.28 19.03
C PRO A 147 24.86 -16.02 18.28
N ASN A 148 24.73 -16.49 17.03
CA ASN A 148 23.46 -16.54 16.28
C ASN A 148 22.64 -15.23 16.25
N ASN A 149 23.28 -14.06 16.20
CA ASN A 149 22.55 -12.82 16.01
C ASN A 149 22.00 -12.75 14.58
N TYR A 150 20.73 -12.36 14.46
CA TYR A 150 20.07 -12.20 13.17
C TYR A 150 19.65 -10.75 12.98
N ASP A 151 20.01 -10.20 11.82
CA ASP A 151 19.47 -8.93 11.35
C ASP A 151 18.24 -9.22 10.49
N THR A 152 17.07 -8.90 11.04
CA THR A 152 15.80 -8.99 10.33
C THR A 152 15.46 -7.63 9.72
N TYR A 153 15.24 -7.59 8.42
CA TYR A 153 14.66 -6.45 7.71
C TYR A 153 13.31 -6.86 7.12
N ILE A 154 12.26 -6.12 7.46
CA ILE A 154 10.92 -6.35 6.93
C ILE A 154 10.56 -5.15 6.07
N PHE A 155 10.29 -5.41 4.79
CA PHE A 155 9.81 -4.40 3.85
C PHE A 155 8.38 -4.71 3.46
N SER A 156 7.51 -3.72 3.53
CA SER A 156 6.12 -3.83 3.11
C SER A 156 5.82 -2.83 2.01
N GLN A 157 5.13 -3.29 0.98
CA GLN A 157 4.63 -2.47 -0.12
C GLN A 157 3.12 -2.62 -0.20
N GLY A 158 2.39 -1.57 0.19
CA GLY A 158 0.93 -1.54 0.13
C GLY A 158 0.43 -0.88 -1.14
N TYR A 159 -0.72 -1.34 -1.64
CA TYR A 159 -1.36 -0.88 -2.87
C TYR A 159 -2.81 -0.47 -2.61
N ASP A 160 -3.28 0.57 -3.29
CA ASP A 160 -4.68 1.01 -3.22
C ASP A 160 -5.65 0.16 -4.07
N VAL A 161 -5.16 -0.91 -4.68
CA VAL A 161 -5.88 -1.78 -5.63
C VAL A 161 -5.88 -3.26 -5.20
N PRO A 162 -6.80 -4.08 -5.76
CA PRO A 162 -6.84 -5.54 -5.60
C PRO A 162 -5.53 -6.23 -5.96
N CYS A 163 -5.24 -7.36 -5.29
CA CYS A 163 -4.04 -8.15 -5.56
C CYS A 163 -3.95 -8.69 -6.99
N SER A 164 -5.09 -8.92 -7.65
CA SER A 164 -5.17 -9.37 -9.05
C SER A 164 -4.67 -8.33 -10.06
N THR A 165 -4.63 -7.05 -9.68
CA THR A 165 -4.28 -5.95 -10.59
C THR A 165 -2.86 -5.40 -10.38
N VAL A 166 -2.16 -5.84 -9.33
CA VAL A 166 -0.81 -5.36 -8.97
C VAL A 166 0.20 -5.56 -10.10
N ALA A 167 0.08 -6.62 -10.92
CA ALA A 167 0.99 -6.88 -12.04
C ALA A 167 0.83 -5.90 -13.23
N SER A 168 -0.33 -5.25 -13.34
CA SER A 168 -0.60 -4.22 -14.35
C SER A 168 -1.38 -3.06 -13.70
N PRO A 169 -0.71 -2.26 -12.85
CA PRO A 169 -1.38 -1.41 -11.88
C PRO A 169 -2.10 -0.19 -12.50
N GLY A 170 -1.90 0.12 -13.79
CA GLY A 170 -2.72 1.11 -14.51
C GLY A 170 -2.81 2.51 -13.87
N GLY A 171 -1.81 2.90 -13.07
CA GLY A 171 -1.82 4.16 -12.29
C GLY A 171 -2.12 4.00 -10.80
N ALA A 172 -2.20 2.77 -10.27
CA ALA A 172 -2.34 2.50 -8.85
C ALA A 172 -1.26 3.20 -8.02
N ARG A 173 -1.66 3.62 -6.82
CA ARG A 173 -0.77 4.18 -5.82
C ARG A 173 -0.21 3.05 -4.98
N PHE A 174 1.09 3.14 -4.72
CA PHE A 174 1.75 2.24 -3.80
C PHE A 174 2.63 3.02 -2.84
N VAL A 175 2.86 2.40 -1.69
CA VAL A 175 3.72 2.94 -0.64
C VAL A 175 4.62 1.82 -0.16
N SER A 176 5.90 2.14 0.03
CA SER A 176 6.85 1.25 0.68
C SER A 176 7.19 1.72 2.10
N ARG A 177 7.34 0.74 2.98
CA ARG A 177 7.71 0.86 4.39
C ARG A 177 8.74 -0.19 4.73
N GLY A 178 9.59 0.09 5.71
CA GLY A 178 10.62 -0.83 6.14
C GLY A 178 10.95 -0.66 7.61
N LEU A 179 11.28 -1.76 8.26
CA LEU A 179 11.82 -1.79 9.62
C LEU A 179 12.98 -2.78 9.69
N SER A 180 13.87 -2.53 10.63
CA SER A 180 14.99 -3.43 10.95
C SER A 180 14.97 -3.75 12.43
N SER A 181 15.21 -5.01 12.78
CA SER A 181 15.35 -5.47 14.16
C SER A 181 16.58 -6.35 14.26
N LYS A 182 17.42 -6.10 15.28
CA LYS A 182 18.53 -6.98 15.65
C LYS A 182 18.05 -7.94 16.73
N HIS A 183 18.29 -9.23 16.53
CA HIS A 183 17.98 -10.31 17.46
C HIS A 183 19.26 -10.96 17.98
#